data_AF-A0A2E0NSY0-F1
#
_entry.id   AF-A0A2E0NSY0-F1
#
_cell.length_a   1.000
_cell.length_b   1.000
_cell.length_c   1.000
_cell.angle_alpha   90.00
_cell.angle_beta   90.00
_cell.angle_gamma   90.00
#
_symmetry.space_group_name_H-M   'P 1'
#
loop_
_entity.id
_entity.type
_entity.pdbx_description
1 polymer ?
#
loop_
_entity_poly.entity_id
_entity_poly.type
_entity_poly.pdbx_seq_one_letter_code
_entity_poly.pdbx_strand_id
1 'polypeptide(L)'
;MVKNINLVLATLYSIILVLVETILNTYWNDWQYVPLWIVDYLIALILLSAVFVFKQQLQNLILLLGWSFSVGVTYMALFISLDPNGLNSEDIEGKLPLFVLALLVSIIGLVSTIIDFKQKTYT
;
A
#
# COMPACT_ATOMS: atom_id res chain seq x y z
N MET A 1 -17.60 -2.29 -12.67
CA MET A 1 -17.60 -3.22 -11.50
C MET A 1 -16.23 -3.25 -10.83
N VAL A 2 -15.16 -3.45 -11.62
CA VAL A 2 -13.74 -3.41 -11.17
C VAL A 2 -13.43 -2.15 -10.35
N LYS A 3 -13.82 -0.96 -10.84
CA LYS A 3 -13.67 0.30 -10.09
C LYS A 3 -14.24 0.29 -8.67
N ASN A 4 -15.46 -0.21 -8.48
CA ASN A 4 -16.11 -0.20 -7.16
C ASN A 4 -15.38 -1.15 -6.20
N ILE A 5 -14.91 -2.30 -6.70
CA ILE A 5 -14.09 -3.25 -5.95
C ILE A 5 -12.76 -2.60 -5.55
N ASN A 6 -12.10 -1.90 -6.48
CA ASN A 6 -10.84 -1.22 -6.23
C ASN A 6 -10.97 -0.12 -5.17
N LEU A 7 -12.10 0.61 -5.13
CA LEU A 7 -12.36 1.59 -4.08
C LEU A 7 -12.58 0.95 -2.70
N VAL A 8 -13.27 -0.19 -2.65
CA VAL A 8 -13.42 -0.96 -1.39
C VAL A 8 -12.06 -1.49 -0.94
N LEU A 9 -11.27 -2.05 -1.86
CA LEU A 9 -9.90 -2.51 -1.59
C LEU A 9 -9.02 -1.37 -1.08
N ALA A 10 -9.03 -0.21 -1.73
CA ALA A 10 -8.26 0.95 -1.30
C ALA A 10 -8.65 1.40 0.12
N THR A 11 -9.94 1.35 0.45
CA THR A 11 -10.44 1.71 1.78
C THR A 11 -9.94 0.73 2.84
N LEU A 12 -10.15 -0.57 2.61
CA LEU A 12 -9.72 -1.62 3.54
C LEU A 12 -8.20 -1.63 3.71
N TYR A 13 -7.47 -1.57 2.60
CA TYR A 13 -6.01 -1.53 2.58
C TYR A 13 -5.48 -0.34 3.38
N SER A 14 -6.04 0.87 3.17
CA SER A 14 -5.60 2.07 3.90
C SER A 14 -5.81 1.97 5.40
N ILE A 15 -6.97 1.45 5.84
CA ILE A 15 -7.26 1.27 7.27
C ILE A 15 -6.32 0.24 7.88
N ILE A 16 -6.15 -0.91 7.22
CA ILE A 16 -5.26 -1.97 7.69
C ILE A 16 -3.81 -1.46 7.73
N LEU A 17 -3.36 -0.75 6.70
CA LEU A 17 -2.00 -0.20 6.62
C LEU A 17 -1.72 0.73 7.80
N VAL A 18 -2.60 1.69 8.07
CA VAL A 18 -2.45 2.62 9.21
C VAL A 18 -2.43 1.87 10.55
N LEU A 19 -3.30 0.89 10.73
CA LEU A 19 -3.36 0.12 11.98
C LEU A 19 -2.11 -0.73 12.18
N VAL A 20 -1.72 -1.50 11.16
CA VAL A 20 -0.52 -2.34 11.19
C VAL A 20 0.68 -1.45 11.46
N GLU A 21 0.86 -0.37 10.69
CA GLU A 21 1.97 0.57 10.85
C GLU A 21 2.06 1.13 12.28
N THR A 22 0.92 1.52 12.85
CA THR A 22 0.88 2.03 14.22
C THR A 22 1.24 0.96 15.25
N ILE A 23 0.77 -0.28 15.06
CA ILE A 23 1.13 -1.43 15.91
C ILE A 23 2.62 -1.72 15.78
N LEU A 24 3.17 -1.78 14.56
CA LEU A 24 4.59 -2.06 14.33
C LEU A 24 5.47 -1.01 15.01
N ASN A 25 5.17 0.27 14.85
CA ASN A 25 5.94 1.33 15.51
C ASN A 25 5.78 1.36 17.04
N THR A 26 4.65 0.87 17.57
CA THR A 26 4.40 0.86 19.02
C THR A 26 5.06 -0.34 19.71
N TYR A 27 5.06 -1.51 19.08
CA TYR A 27 5.54 -2.77 19.67
C TYR A 27 6.93 -3.18 19.20
N TRP A 28 7.35 -2.78 18.00
CA TRP A 28 8.68 -3.04 17.48
C TRP A 28 9.50 -1.75 17.49
N ASN A 29 10.23 -1.55 18.59
CA ASN A 29 11.20 -0.47 18.70
C ASN A 29 12.17 -0.52 17.50
N ASP A 30 12.29 0.60 16.80
CA ASP A 30 13.26 0.83 15.72
C ASP A 30 13.14 -0.07 14.48
N TRP A 31 11.95 -0.61 14.16
CA TRP A 31 11.82 -1.44 12.93
C TRP A 31 12.09 -0.66 11.62
N GLN A 32 11.93 0.67 11.64
CA GLN A 32 12.28 1.56 10.54
C GLN A 32 12.95 2.86 11.00
N TYR A 33 13.88 3.36 10.20
CA TYR A 33 14.52 4.66 10.42
C TYR A 33 13.47 5.79 10.23
N VAL A 34 13.43 6.76 11.15
CA VAL A 34 12.63 8.00 11.01
C VAL A 34 13.21 8.78 9.82
N PRO A 35 12.59 8.76 8.61
CA PRO A 35 11.21 9.17 8.31
C PRO A 35 10.40 8.15 7.47
N LEU A 36 10.84 6.90 7.33
CA LEU A 36 10.25 5.95 6.36
C LEU A 36 8.81 5.53 6.71
N TRP A 37 8.51 5.38 8.00
CA TRP A 37 7.18 5.02 8.51
C TRP A 37 6.07 6.03 8.17
N ILE A 38 6.41 7.31 7.95
CA ILE A 38 5.41 8.32 7.57
C ILE A 38 4.84 8.11 6.18
N VAL A 39 5.57 7.39 5.32
CA VAL A 39 5.20 7.14 3.94
C VAL A 39 3.97 6.24 3.86
N ASP A 40 3.80 5.30 4.79
CA ASP A 40 2.62 4.42 4.85
C ASP A 40 1.35 5.19 5.21
N TYR A 41 1.44 6.16 6.13
CA TYR A 41 0.33 7.09 6.40
C TYR A 41 0.02 7.99 5.19
N LEU A 42 1.04 8.42 4.44
CA LEU A 42 0.86 9.20 3.22
C LEU A 42 0.15 8.37 2.13
N ILE A 43 0.54 7.10 1.96
CA ILE A 43 -0.13 6.16 1.04
C ILE A 43 -1.61 6.04 1.41
N ALA A 44 -1.90 5.80 2.69
CA ALA A 44 -3.27 5.69 3.18
C ALA A 44 -4.07 6.97 2.92
N LEU A 45 -3.46 8.15 3.16
CA LEU A 45 -4.09 9.43 2.89
C LEU A 45 -4.41 9.61 1.39
N ILE A 46 -3.46 9.29 0.51
CA ILE A 46 -3.65 9.38 -0.94
C ILE A 46 -4.79 8.45 -1.39
N LEU A 47 -4.78 7.19 -0.96
CA LEU A 47 -5.82 6.21 -1.32
C LEU A 47 -7.21 6.61 -0.78
N LEU A 48 -7.31 7.04 0.48
CA LEU A 48 -8.57 7.53 1.05
C LEU A 48 -9.05 8.81 0.36
N SER A 49 -8.14 9.71 -0.04
CA SER A 49 -8.50 10.91 -0.80
C SER A 49 -9.11 10.55 -2.17
N ALA A 50 -8.58 9.51 -2.83
CA ALA A 50 -9.18 8.97 -4.05
C ALA A 50 -10.59 8.41 -3.82
N VAL A 51 -10.86 7.81 -2.67
CA VAL A 51 -12.18 7.25 -2.34
C VAL A 51 -13.20 8.37 -2.07
N PHE A 52 -12.88 9.27 -1.14
CA PHE A 52 -13.86 10.22 -0.60
C PHE A 52 -13.89 11.56 -1.35
N VAL A 53 -12.73 12.11 -1.71
CA VAL A 53 -12.60 13.47 -2.21
C VAL A 53 -12.71 13.52 -3.73
N PHE A 54 -11.88 12.76 -4.44
CA PHE A 54 -11.75 12.88 -5.88
C PHE A 54 -12.77 12.03 -6.63
N LYS A 55 -13.21 12.50 -7.81
CA LYS A 55 -14.19 11.83 -8.68
C LYS A 55 -13.68 11.72 -10.12
N GLN A 56 -14.39 10.92 -10.91
CA GLN A 56 -14.19 10.76 -12.36
C GLN A 56 -12.76 10.39 -12.78
N GLN A 57 -12.07 11.22 -13.57
CA GLN A 57 -10.73 10.93 -14.11
C GLN A 57 -9.63 11.20 -13.08
N LEU A 58 -9.79 12.26 -12.28
CA LEU A 58 -8.84 12.61 -11.22
C LEU A 58 -8.77 11.50 -10.16
N GLN A 59 -9.90 10.86 -9.84
CA GLN A 59 -9.95 9.70 -8.96
C GLN A 59 -9.02 8.55 -9.42
N ASN A 60 -9.02 8.22 -10.71
CA ASN A 60 -8.17 7.13 -11.22
C ASN A 60 -6.68 7.52 -11.18
N LEU A 61 -6.34 8.79 -11.42
CA LEU A 61 -4.97 9.27 -11.31
C LEU A 61 -4.44 9.20 -9.87
N ILE A 62 -5.27 9.57 -8.89
CA ILE A 62 -4.91 9.51 -7.47
C ILE A 62 -4.82 8.05 -6.99
N LEU A 63 -5.69 7.15 -7.46
CA LEU A 63 -5.55 5.71 -7.22
C LEU A 63 -4.25 5.16 -7.82
N LEU A 64 -3.91 5.52 -9.06
CA LEU A 64 -2.64 5.12 -9.68
C LEU A 64 -1.45 5.59 -8.86
N LEU A 65 -1.46 6.85 -8.39
CA LEU A 65 -0.42 7.41 -7.55
C LEU A 65 -0.28 6.61 -6.24
N GLY A 66 -1.39 6.42 -5.51
CA GLY A 66 -1.38 5.72 -4.22
C GLY A 66 -0.94 4.27 -4.34
N TRP A 67 -1.47 3.53 -5.31
CA TRP A 67 -1.08 2.13 -5.54
C TRP A 67 0.36 1.99 -6.02
N SER A 68 0.86 2.91 -6.86
CA SER A 68 2.25 2.87 -7.32
C SER A 68 3.23 3.12 -6.17
N PHE A 69 2.94 4.11 -5.32
CA PHE A 69 3.72 4.35 -4.10
C PHE A 69 3.69 3.13 -3.19
N SER A 70 2.52 2.55 -2.98
CA SER A 70 2.35 1.38 -2.13
C SER A 70 3.16 0.18 -2.63
N VAL A 71 3.13 -0.12 -3.94
CA VAL A 71 3.95 -1.18 -4.54
C VAL A 71 5.44 -0.90 -4.32
N GLY A 72 5.90 0.33 -4.52
CA GLY A 72 7.30 0.71 -4.33
C GLY A 72 7.79 0.54 -2.89
N VAL A 73 7.01 1.02 -1.92
CA VAL A 73 7.38 0.95 -0.49
C VAL A 73 7.32 -0.49 0.03
N THR A 74 6.27 -1.23 -0.30
CA THR A 74 6.14 -2.65 0.12
C THR A 74 7.18 -3.55 -0.53
N TYR A 75 7.54 -3.28 -1.80
CA TYR A 75 8.67 -3.93 -2.47
C TYR A 75 9.97 -3.69 -1.70
N MET A 76 10.28 -2.44 -1.38
CA MET A 76 11.47 -2.09 -0.61
C MET A 76 11.48 -2.78 0.75
N ALA A 77 10.36 -2.73 1.50
CA ALA A 77 10.25 -3.36 2.82
C ALA A 77 10.48 -4.88 2.77
N LEU A 78 9.93 -5.56 1.75
CA LEU A 78 10.12 -6.99 1.53
C LEU A 78 11.61 -7.32 1.32
N PHE A 79 12.29 -6.58 0.43
CA PHE A 79 13.68 -6.88 0.09
C PHE A 79 14.67 -6.47 1.18
N ILE A 80 14.38 -5.44 1.97
CA ILE A 80 15.15 -5.14 3.19
C ILE A 80 15.03 -6.29 4.19
N SER A 81 13.83 -6.87 4.32
CA SER A 81 13.59 -7.99 5.24
C SER A 81 14.26 -9.30 4.79
N LEU A 82 14.53 -9.44 3.49
CA LEU A 82 15.25 -10.58 2.90
C LEU A 82 16.79 -10.44 2.96
N ASP A 83 17.31 -9.26 3.34
CA ASP A 83 18.75 -9.08 3.58
C ASP A 83 19.21 -9.96 4.77
N PRO A 84 20.47 -10.43 4.83
CA PRO A 84 20.93 -11.30 5.93
C PRO A 84 20.70 -10.69 7.32
N ASN A 85 20.74 -9.36 7.45
CA ASN A 85 20.44 -8.69 8.71
C ASN A 85 18.93 -8.75 9.04
N GLY A 86 18.06 -8.63 8.03
CA GLY A 86 16.60 -8.75 8.19
C GLY A 86 16.17 -10.18 8.51
N LEU A 87 16.76 -11.17 7.85
CA LEU A 87 16.48 -12.59 8.06
C LEU A 87 16.84 -13.09 9.46
N ASN A 88 17.82 -12.46 10.11
CA ASN A 88 18.23 -12.78 11.47
C ASN A 88 17.42 -12.02 12.54
N SER A 89 16.41 -11.22 12.15
CA SER A 89 15.56 -10.51 13.11
C SER A 89 14.57 -11.47 13.79
N GLU A 90 14.34 -11.28 15.09
CA GLU A 90 13.47 -12.14 15.91
C GLU A 90 12.02 -12.17 15.42
N ASP A 91 11.56 -11.13 14.71
CA ASP A 91 10.18 -10.99 14.23
C ASP A 91 9.98 -11.38 12.76
N ILE A 92 11.01 -11.90 12.06
CA ILE A 92 10.97 -12.10 10.61
C ILE A 92 9.82 -13.01 10.17
N GLU A 93 9.50 -14.04 10.95
CA GLU A 93 8.42 -14.99 10.67
C GLU A 93 7.05 -14.31 10.58
N GLY A 94 6.83 -13.24 11.37
CA GLY A 94 5.61 -12.44 11.34
C GLY A 94 5.63 -11.35 10.27
N LYS A 95 6.77 -10.68 10.09
CA LYS A 95 6.93 -9.54 9.18
C LYS A 95 6.85 -9.95 7.70
N LEU A 96 7.54 -11.03 7.33
CA LEU A 96 7.73 -11.40 5.94
C LEU A 96 6.42 -11.76 5.22
N PRO A 97 5.50 -12.56 5.80
CA PRO A 97 4.20 -12.82 5.19
C PRO A 97 3.35 -11.55 5.02
N LEU A 98 3.43 -10.60 5.96
CA LEU A 98 2.70 -9.34 5.89
C LEU A 98 3.18 -8.49 4.71
N PHE A 99 4.49 -8.39 4.50
CA PHE A 99 5.05 -7.65 3.36
C PHE A 99 4.71 -8.29 2.02
N VAL A 100 4.75 -9.62 1.93
CA VAL A 100 4.31 -10.34 0.72
C VAL A 100 2.84 -10.08 0.43
N LEU A 101 1.98 -10.19 1.45
CA LEU A 101 0.54 -9.94 1.30
C LEU A 101 0.26 -8.49 0.88
N ALA A 102 0.89 -7.53 1.54
CA ALA A 102 0.75 -6.11 1.23
C ALA A 102 1.16 -5.84 -0.22
N LEU A 103 2.32 -6.34 -0.66
CA LEU A 103 2.80 -6.18 -2.03
C LEU A 103 1.82 -6.77 -3.06
N LEU A 104 1.29 -7.97 -2.82
CA LEU A 104 0.30 -8.59 -3.71
C LEU A 104 -0.98 -7.76 -3.83
N VAL A 105 -1.51 -7.29 -2.70
CA VAL A 105 -2.71 -6.44 -2.70
C VAL A 105 -2.46 -5.13 -3.45
N SER A 106 -1.29 -4.51 -3.26
CA SER A 106 -0.93 -3.27 -3.94
C SER A 106 -0.76 -3.46 -5.44
N ILE A 107 -0.19 -4.57 -5.89
CA ILE A 107 -0.12 -4.93 -7.32
C ILE A 107 -1.52 -5.13 -7.90
N ILE A 108 -2.41 -5.84 -7.20
CA ILE A 108 -3.80 -6.06 -7.63
C ILE A 108 -4.53 -4.71 -7.76
N GLY A 109 -4.38 -3.82 -6.78
CA GLY A 109 -4.95 -2.47 -6.81
C GLY A 109 -4.42 -1.63 -7.97
N LEU A 110 -3.11 -1.67 -8.22
CA LEU A 110 -2.46 -0.97 -9.33
C LEU A 110 -2.99 -1.47 -10.69
N VAL A 111 -2.95 -2.77 -10.93
CA VAL A 111 -3.41 -3.39 -12.18
C VAL A 111 -4.89 -3.11 -12.42
N SER A 112 -5.72 -3.21 -11.38
CA SER A 112 -7.15 -2.88 -11.46
C SER A 112 -7.35 -1.43 -11.89
N THR A 113 -6.57 -0.50 -11.35
CA THR A 113 -6.65 0.91 -11.73
C THR A 113 -6.23 1.14 -13.18
N ILE A 114 -5.19 0.46 -13.66
CA ILE A 114 -4.72 0.57 -15.06
C ILE A 114 -5.80 0.07 -16.03
N ILE A 115 -6.46 -1.05 -15.72
CA ILE A 115 -7.55 -1.60 -16.52
C ILE A 115 -8.71 -0.61 -16.59
N ASP A 116 -9.15 -0.08 -15.45
CA ASP A 116 -10.22 0.92 -15.38
C ASP A 116 -9.85 2.23 -16.10
N PHE A 117 -8.58 2.63 -16.05
CA PHE A 117 -8.10 3.84 -16.72
C PHE A 117 -8.16 3.68 -18.24
N LYS A 118 -7.67 2.55 -18.78
CA LYS A 118 -7.73 2.27 -20.22
C LYS A 118 -9.17 2.24 -20.73
N GLN A 119 -10.09 1.58 -20.02
CA GLN A 119 -11.49 1.49 -20.45
C GLN A 119 -12.14 2.86 -20.67
N LYS A 120 -11.79 3.86 -19.84
CA LYS A 120 -12.30 5.23 -19.97
C LYS A 120 -11.67 6.07 -21.08
N THR A 121 -10.46 5.74 -21.53
CA THR A 121 -9.80 6.50 -22.60
C THR A 121 -10.37 6.14 -23.98
N TYR A 122 -11.02 4.98 -24.12
CA TYR A 122 -11.57 4.47 -25.38
C TYR A 122 -13.11 4.54 -25.48
N THR A 123 -13.76 5.25 -24.55
CA THR A 123 -15.21 5.53 -24.53
C THR A 123 -15.45 7.02 -24.44
#